data_AF-A0A918VAS4-F1
#
_entry.id   AF-A0A918VAS4-F1
#
_cell.length_a   1.000
_cell.length_b   1.000
_cell.length_c   1.000
_cell.angle_alpha   90.00
_cell.angle_beta   90.00
_cell.angle_gamma   90.00
#
_symmetry.space_group_name_H-M   'P 1'
#
loop_
_entity.id
_entity.type
_entity.pdbx_description
1 polymer ?
#
loop_
_entity_poly.entity_id
_entity_poly.type
_entity_poly.pdbx_seq_one_letter_code
_entity_poly.pdbx_strand_id
1 'polypeptide(L)' 'MSQHVHVRLRAGLAVSEDGELVEHSRCRCGETWVRTYRVDDTDPERE' A
#
# COMPACT_ATOMS: atom_id res chain seq x y z
N MET A 1 -13.50 -27.79 8.15
CA MET A 1 -13.16 -26.46 8.69
C MET A 1 -12.39 -25.72 7.62
N SER A 2 -12.95 -24.68 7.01
CA SER A 2 -12.24 -23.88 6.00
C SER A 2 -11.52 -22.72 6.68
N GLN A 3 -10.20 -22.71 6.68
CA GLN A 3 -9.43 -21.53 7.07
C GLN A 3 -9.53 -20.48 5.96
N HIS A 4 -9.92 -19.27 6.33
CA HIS A 4 -9.91 -18.13 5.44
C HIS A 4 -8.47 -17.63 5.31
N VAL A 5 -7.90 -17.64 4.10
CA VAL A 5 -6.57 -17.08 3.86
C VAL A 5 -6.74 -15.70 3.24
N HIS A 6 -6.25 -14.68 3.94
CA HIS A 6 -6.27 -13.31 3.44
C HIS A 6 -5.12 -13.11 2.44
N VAL A 7 -5.45 -13.04 1.15
CA VAL A 7 -4.51 -12.63 0.10
C VAL A 7 -4.57 -11.12 -0.05
N ARG A 8 -3.41 -10.44 0.07
CA ARG A 8 -3.28 -9.00 -0.21
C ARG A 8 -3.06 -8.79 -1.70
N LEU A 9 -4.07 -8.24 -2.35
CA LEU A 9 -3.97 -7.82 -3.76
C LEU A 9 -3.86 -6.31 -3.81
N ARG A 10 -2.91 -5.80 -4.60
CA ARG A 10 -2.78 -4.36 -4.85
C ARG A 10 -4.06 -3.87 -5.52
N ALA A 11 -4.74 -2.92 -4.88
CA ALA A 11 -6.00 -2.34 -5.34
C ALA A 11 -5.77 -1.03 -6.10
N GLY A 12 -4.77 -0.24 -5.71
CA GLY A 12 -4.43 1.01 -6.36
C GLY A 12 -3.35 1.81 -5.64
N LEU A 13 -2.97 2.93 -6.25
CA LEU A 13 -2.05 3.91 -5.71
C LEU A 13 -2.70 5.30 -5.73
N ALA A 14 -2.36 6.11 -4.74
CA ALA A 14 -2.75 7.50 -4.63
C ALA A 14 -1.58 8.32 -4.06
N VAL A 15 -1.68 9.64 -4.13
CA VAL A 15 -0.76 10.58 -3.47
C VAL A 15 -1.55 11.36 -2.44
N SER A 16 -1.04 11.49 -1.21
CA SER A 16 -1.67 12.28 -0.16
C SER A 16 -1.46 13.78 -0.37
N GLU A 17 -2.18 14.61 0.39
CA GLU A 17 -1.99 16.07 0.36
C GLU A 17 -0.57 16.47 0.80
N ASP A 18 0.05 15.67 1.68
CA ASP A 18 1.43 15.85 2.14
C ASP A 18 2.47 15.28 1.15
N GLY A 19 2.03 14.79 -0.01
CA GLY A 19 2.92 14.25 -1.06
C GLY A 19 3.39 12.81 -0.83
N GLU A 20 2.81 12.08 0.12
CA GLU A 20 3.19 10.70 0.40
C GLU A 20 2.55 9.74 -0.62
N LEU A 21 3.26 8.67 -0.98
CA LEU A 21 2.67 7.61 -1.80
C LEU A 21 1.80 6.71 -0.93
N VAL A 22 0.53 6.59 -1.27
CA VAL A 22 -0.45 5.75 -0.57
C VAL A 22 -0.80 4.54 -1.43
N GLU A 23 -0.53 3.34 -0.91
CA GLU A 23 -0.89 2.07 -1.54
C GLU A 23 -2.10 1.45 -0.85
N HIS A 24 -3.14 1.18 -1.65
CA HIS A 24 -4.32 0.46 -1.22
C HIS A 24 -4.20 -1.01 -1.60
N SER A 25 -4.48 -1.90 -0.67
CA SER A 25 -4.59 -3.33 -0.87
C SER A 25 -5.94 -3.83 -0.41
N ARG A 26 -6.47 -4.88 -1.06
CA ARG A 26 -7.73 -5.51 -0.66
C ARG A 26 -7.65 -7.02 -0.75
N CYS A 27 -8.50 -7.68 0.03
CA CYS A 27 -8.79 -9.10 -0.12
C CYS A 27 -10.15 -9.30 -0.79
N ARG A 28 -10.36 -10.44 -1.43
CA ARG A 28 -11.65 -10.79 -2.04
C ARG A 28 -12.79 -10.92 -1.03
N CYS A 29 -12.47 -11.03 0.26
CA CYS A 29 -13.43 -11.07 1.35
C CYS A 29 -13.90 -9.70 1.85
N GLY A 30 -13.37 -8.60 1.30
CA GLY A 30 -13.75 -7.24 1.66
C GLY A 30 -12.78 -6.53 2.61
N GLU A 31 -11.83 -7.26 3.21
CA GLU A 31 -10.79 -6.65 4.04
C GLU A 31 -9.89 -5.71 3.21
N THR A 32 -9.49 -4.58 3.79
CA THR A 32 -8.68 -3.55 3.12
C THR A 32 -7.51 -3.12 3.97
N TRP A 33 -6.38 -2.83 3.32
CA TRP A 33 -5.18 -2.31 3.97
C TRP A 33 -4.67 -1.09 3.22
N VAL A 34 -4.06 -0.18 3.98
CA VAL A 34 -3.38 1.00 3.44
C VAL A 34 -1.94 1.00 3.95
N ARG A 35 -1.00 1.29 3.04
CA ARG A 35 0.40 1.52 3.39
C ARG A 35 0.85 2.85 2.79
N THR A 36 1.39 3.70 3.65
CA THR A 36 1.91 5.01 3.27
C THR A 36 3.43 4.95 3.23
N TYR A 37 4.01 5.45 2.13
CA TYR A 37 5.44 5.58 1.94
C TYR A 37 5.78 7.06 1.96
N ARG A 38 6.57 7.47 2.96
CA ARG A 38 7.22 8.78 2.95
C ARG A 38 8.39 8.71 2.00
N VAL A 39 8.43 9.62 1.04
CA VAL A 39 9.63 9.85 0.25
C VAL A 39 10.54 10.69 1.14
N ASP A 40 11.55 10.08 1.72
CA ASP A 40 12.64 10.85 2.32
C ASP A 40 13.39 11.53 1.16
N ASP A 41 13.76 12.81 1.31
CA ASP A 41 14.59 13.60 0.37
C ASP A 41 16.04 13.05 0.22
N THR A 42 16.24 11.77 0.47
CA THR A 42 17.49 11.08 0.13
C THR A 42 17.60 10.98 -1.38
N ASP A 43 18.53 11.77 -1.91
CA ASP A 43 19.00 11.79 -3.28
C ASP A 43 19.04 10.38 -3.91
N PRO A 44 18.22 10.10 -4.95
CA PRO A 44 18.15 8.79 -5.59
C PRO A 44 19.43 8.41 -6.35
N GLU A 45 20.42 9.30 -6.46
CA GLU A 45 21.67 9.07 -7.19
C GLU A 45 22.81 8.49 -6.33
N ARG A 46 22.56 8.12 -5.06
CA ARG A 46 23.54 7.44 -4.20
C ARG A 46 23.22 5.95 -4.04
N GLU A 47 23.39 5.18 -5.11
CA GLU A 47 23.52 3.71 -5.08
C GLU A 47 24.89 3.27 -5.61
#